data_AF-A0A8T0Q9I0-F1
#
_entry.id   AF-A0A8T0Q9I0-F1
#
_cell.length_a   1.000
_cell.length_b   1.000
_cell.length_c   1.000
_cell.angle_alpha   90.00
_cell.angle_beta   90.00
_cell.angle_gamma   90.00
#
_symmetry.space_group_name_H-M   'P 1'
#
loop_
_entity.id
_entity.type
_entity.pdbx_description
1 polymer ?
#
loop_
_entity_poly.entity_id
_entity_poly.type
_entity_poly.pdbx_seq_one_letter_code
_entity_poly.pdbx_strand_id
1 'polypeptide(L)'
;MFSLTFTGGIVRQRNKLITYEPYVSRIHDQNYHHNGTLLPKEGTKPRWAQLYIYNTENEVQNRIAALRSSNEKTPVNPTIVAGLQSILDENNVLAQSFRMARERFKNLDYHDYTLKLIVD
;
A
#
# COMPACT_ATOMS: atom_id res chain seq x y z
N MET A 1 5.30 6.77 8.10
CA MET A 1 5.79 5.87 7.05
C MET A 1 5.06 6.25 5.77
N PHE A 2 5.70 7.06 4.93
CA PHE A 2 5.22 7.40 3.57
C PHE A 2 5.99 6.55 2.56
N SER A 3 6.04 5.24 2.78
CA SER A 3 6.84 4.32 1.97
C SER A 3 5.92 3.41 1.18
N LEU A 4 6.14 3.35 -0.14
CA LEU A 4 5.58 2.34 -1.03
C LEU A 4 6.67 1.29 -1.21
N THR A 5 6.76 0.32 -0.30
CA THR A 5 7.78 -0.73 -0.41
C THR A 5 7.17 -2.07 -0.07
N PHE A 6 7.10 -2.94 -1.07
CA PHE A 6 6.91 -4.38 -0.92
C PHE A 6 7.72 -5.05 -1.99
N THR A 7 8.07 -6.32 -1.85
CA THR A 7 8.71 -7.14 -2.89
C THR A 7 7.89 -8.42 -3.02
N GLY A 8 7.44 -8.72 -4.23
CA GLY A 8 6.68 -9.93 -4.55
C GLY A 8 7.33 -10.60 -5.76
N GLY A 9 7.50 -11.92 -5.69
CA GLY A 9 8.12 -12.73 -6.74
C GLY A 9 7.49 -14.10 -6.82
N ILE A 10 7.32 -14.62 -8.04
CA ILE A 10 6.81 -15.97 -8.26
C ILE A 10 7.97 -16.96 -8.11
N VAL A 11 7.92 -17.78 -7.06
CA VAL A 11 8.88 -18.88 -6.87
C VAL A 11 8.40 -20.07 -7.70
N ARG A 12 9.03 -20.29 -8.87
CA ARG A 12 8.66 -21.41 -9.76
C ARG A 12 9.35 -22.72 -9.40
N GLN A 13 10.48 -22.69 -8.71
CA GLN A 13 11.25 -23.89 -8.39
C GLN A 13 11.76 -23.87 -6.95
N ARG A 14 11.32 -24.88 -6.18
CA ARG A 14 11.93 -25.28 -4.91
C ARG A 14 12.68 -26.58 -5.15
N ASN A 15 13.99 -26.51 -5.35
CA ASN A 15 14.80 -27.72 -5.45
C ASN A 15 15.15 -28.18 -4.03
N LYS A 16 14.69 -29.38 -3.67
CA LYS A 16 15.25 -30.10 -2.52
C LYS A 16 16.50 -30.80 -3.03
N LEU A 17 17.67 -30.20 -2.82
CA LEU A 17 18.91 -30.95 -3.01
C LEU A 17 18.86 -32.11 -2.00
N ILE A 18 19.22 -33.31 -2.44
CA ILE A 18 19.07 -34.57 -1.68
C ILE A 18 20.05 -34.63 -0.46
N THR A 19 20.78 -33.55 -0.20
CA THR A 19 21.77 -33.42 0.86
C THR A 19 21.53 -32.15 1.68
N TYR A 20 22.13 -32.07 2.88
CA TYR A 20 22.01 -31.04 3.93
C TYR A 20 22.41 -29.60 3.51
N GLU A 21 21.91 -29.11 2.38
CA GLU A 21 22.17 -27.76 1.87
C GLU A 21 20.95 -26.84 2.01
N PRO A 22 21.15 -25.52 2.14
CA PRO A 22 20.06 -24.56 2.29
C PRO A 22 19.12 -24.58 1.07
N TYR A 23 17.82 -24.37 1.32
CA TYR A 23 16.84 -24.26 0.25
C TYR A 23 17.17 -23.12 -0.71
N VAL A 24 17.43 -23.45 -1.98
CA VAL A 24 17.59 -22.47 -3.05
C VAL A 24 16.25 -22.32 -3.79
N SER A 25 15.67 -21.12 -3.74
CA SER A 25 14.49 -20.75 -4.53
C SER A 25 14.92 -19.98 -5.76
N ARG A 26 14.47 -20.42 -6.94
CA ARG A 26 14.71 -19.68 -8.19
C ARG A 26 13.48 -18.89 -8.57
N ILE A 27 13.62 -17.56 -8.62
CA ILE A 27 12.61 -16.62 -9.10
C ILE A 27 12.88 -16.39 -10.60
N HIS A 28 11.84 -16.54 -11.42
CA HIS A 28 11.87 -16.21 -12.85
C HIS A 28 10.85 -15.10 -13.11
N ASP A 29 11.01 -14.38 -14.24
CA ASP A 29 10.19 -13.25 -14.68
C ASP A 29 10.41 -11.95 -13.87
N GLN A 30 9.54 -10.95 -14.10
CA GLN A 30 9.55 -9.68 -13.37
C GLN A 30 8.96 -9.88 -11.96
N ASN A 31 9.68 -9.42 -10.94
CA ASN A 31 9.13 -9.24 -9.61
C ASN A 31 8.14 -8.08 -9.63
N TYR A 32 6.88 -8.34 -9.30
CA TYR A 32 5.86 -7.30 -9.14
C TYR A 32 5.40 -7.23 -7.69
N HIS A 33 5.06 -6.01 -7.26
CA HIS A 33 4.58 -5.76 -5.92
C HIS A 33 3.07 -6.02 -5.88
N HIS A 34 2.66 -7.17 -5.36
CA HIS A 34 1.24 -7.42 -5.09
C HIS A 34 0.85 -6.72 -3.79
N ASN A 35 0.33 -5.50 -3.92
CA ASN A 35 -0.33 -4.83 -2.81
C ASN A 35 -1.66 -5.54 -2.53
N GLY A 36 -1.99 -5.70 -1.25
CA GLY A 36 -3.27 -6.26 -0.83
C GLY A 36 -4.47 -5.45 -1.31
N THR A 37 -5.67 -5.78 -0.84
CA THR A 37 -6.90 -5.12 -1.26
C THR A 37 -6.81 -3.59 -1.15
N LEU A 38 -7.32 -2.89 -2.16
CA LEU A 38 -7.35 -1.42 -2.20
C LEU A 38 -8.22 -0.81 -1.10
N LEU A 39 -9.19 -1.58 -0.61
CA LEU A 39 -10.01 -1.26 0.54
C LEU A 39 -9.61 -2.13 1.73
N PRO A 40 -9.70 -1.60 2.97
CA PRO A 40 -9.57 -2.42 4.16
C PRO A 40 -10.65 -3.50 4.18
N LYS A 41 -10.35 -4.65 4.80
CA LYS A 41 -11.37 -5.63 5.12
C LYS A 41 -12.35 -5.02 6.12
N GLU A 42 -13.59 -5.49 6.10
CA GLU A 42 -14.60 -5.05 7.06
C GLU A 42 -14.09 -5.18 8.51
N GLY A 43 -14.29 -4.14 9.31
CA GLY A 43 -13.81 -4.07 10.70
C GLY A 43 -12.30 -3.80 10.87
N THR A 44 -11.52 -3.70 9.79
CA THR A 44 -10.08 -3.41 9.88
C THR A 44 -9.75 -1.95 9.59
N LYS A 45 -8.71 -1.42 10.25
CA LYS A 45 -8.21 -0.06 9.98
C LYS A 45 -7.43 -0.03 8.66
N PRO A 46 -7.55 1.03 7.85
CA PRO A 46 -6.79 1.18 6.62
C PRO A 46 -5.28 1.28 6.90
N ARG A 47 -4.47 0.66 6.03
CA ARG A 47 -3.01 0.72 6.10
C ARG A 47 -2.38 1.03 4.73
N TRP A 48 -1.20 1.64 4.76
CA TRP A 48 -0.39 1.93 3.56
C TRP A 48 -1.20 2.63 2.46
N ALA A 49 -1.28 2.03 1.27
CA ALA A 49 -1.98 2.59 0.11
C ALA A 49 -3.50 2.76 0.32
N GLN A 50 -4.12 1.97 1.20
CA GLN A 50 -5.55 2.08 1.50
C GLN A 50 -5.91 3.45 2.08
N LEU A 51 -4.95 4.14 2.71
CA LEU A 51 -5.13 5.49 3.25
C LEU A 51 -5.41 6.54 2.17
N TYR A 52 -5.07 6.28 0.90
CA TYR A 52 -5.38 7.18 -0.21
C TYR A 52 -6.80 7.00 -0.77
N ILE A 53 -7.46 5.89 -0.42
CA ILE A 53 -8.74 5.45 -0.99
C ILE A 53 -9.85 5.49 0.07
N TYR A 54 -9.60 4.98 1.28
CA TYR A 54 -10.59 4.80 2.34
C TYR A 54 -10.77 6.06 3.21
N ASN A 55 -12.03 6.46 3.45
CA ASN A 55 -12.45 7.53 4.38
C ASN A 55 -11.56 8.79 4.31
N THR A 56 -11.67 9.52 3.20
CA THR A 56 -10.81 10.67 2.91
C THR A 56 -11.10 11.90 3.76
N GLU A 57 -12.31 12.03 4.29
CA GLU A 57 -12.66 13.11 5.22
C GLU A 57 -11.78 13.09 6.48
N ASN A 58 -11.33 11.90 6.86
CA ASN A 58 -10.50 11.69 8.05
C ASN A 58 -9.09 11.20 7.71
N GLU A 59 -8.58 11.43 6.49
CA GLU A 59 -7.31 10.85 6.03
C GLU A 59 -6.12 11.22 6.91
N VAL A 60 -6.01 12.49 7.32
CA VAL A 60 -4.94 12.96 8.22
C VAL A 60 -4.96 12.20 9.55
N GLN A 61 -6.15 12.03 10.13
CA GLN A 61 -6.32 11.28 11.38
C GLN A 61 -6.04 9.79 11.18
N ASN A 62 -6.48 9.21 10.08
CA ASN A 62 -6.22 7.82 9.72
C ASN A 62 -4.71 7.56 9.56
N ARG A 63 -3.97 8.50 8.94
CA ARG A 63 -2.51 8.44 8.82
C ARG A 63 -1.82 8.54 10.17
N ILE A 64 -2.22 9.47 11.03
CA ILE A 64 -1.69 9.60 12.39
C ILE A 64 -1.96 8.31 13.19
N ALA A 65 -3.18 7.77 13.09
CA ALA A 65 -3.55 6.53 13.76
C ALA A 65 -2.77 5.32 13.23
N ALA A 66 -2.48 5.27 11.92
CA ALA A 66 -1.68 4.22 11.31
C ALA A 66 -0.19 4.32 11.66
N LEU A 67 0.29 5.53 12.01
CA LEU A 67 1.66 5.79 12.44
C LEU A 67 1.91 5.36 13.90
N ARG A 68 0.92 5.53 14.77
CA ARG A 68 1.07 5.27 16.20
C ARG A 68 1.07 3.77 16.48
N SER A 69 2.19 3.27 16.97
CA SER A 69 2.20 2.03 17.76
C SER A 69 1.58 2.31 19.15
N SER A 70 1.08 1.27 19.83
CA SER A 70 0.32 1.41 21.09
C SER A 70 1.03 2.16 22.22
N ASN A 71 2.33 2.44 22.09
CA ASN A 71 3.18 2.91 23.18
C ASN A 71 3.87 4.28 22.93
N GLU A 72 3.55 5.00 21.85
CA GLU A 72 4.25 6.26 21.54
C GLU A 72 3.57 7.50 22.14
N LYS A 73 4.32 8.24 22.96
CA LYS A 73 3.88 9.43 23.70
C LYS A 73 4.05 10.75 22.92
N THR A 74 4.73 10.74 21.79
CA THR A 74 5.01 11.96 21.03
C THR A 74 3.82 12.39 20.18
N PRO A 75 3.33 13.64 20.30
CA PRO A 75 2.26 14.13 19.46
C PRO A 75 2.75 14.29 18.02
N VAL A 76 2.03 13.69 17.06
CA VAL A 76 2.26 13.90 15.63
C VAL A 76 1.50 15.16 15.21
N ASN A 77 2.20 16.10 14.58
CA ASN A 77 1.60 17.36 14.14
C ASN A 77 0.71 17.13 12.89
N PRO A 78 -0.62 17.36 12.97
CA PRO A 78 -1.52 17.16 11.83
C PRO A 78 -1.23 18.08 10.64
N THR A 79 -0.75 19.30 10.88
CA THR A 79 -0.41 20.26 9.83
C THR A 79 0.75 19.75 8.97
N ILE A 80 1.77 19.14 9.60
CA ILE A 80 2.89 18.54 8.87
C ILE A 80 2.41 17.36 8.02
N VAL A 81 1.54 16.50 8.58
CA VAL A 81 0.97 15.36 7.85
C VAL A 81 0.15 15.83 6.64
N ALA A 82 -0.67 16.87 6.81
CA ALA A 82 -1.44 17.46 5.72
C ALA A 82 -0.53 18.09 4.64
N GLY A 83 0.52 18.80 5.03
CA GLY A 83 1.50 19.37 4.08
C GLY A 83 2.21 18.29 3.26
N LEU A 84 2.69 17.23 3.91
CA LEU A 84 3.30 16.08 3.23
C LEU A 84 2.30 15.37 2.30
N GLN A 85 1.04 15.28 2.71
CA GLN A 85 -0.01 14.72 1.86
C GLN A 85 -0.21 15.55 0.58
N SER A 86 -0.30 16.88 0.68
CA SER A 86 -0.44 17.77 -0.49
C SER A 86 0.72 17.60 -1.45
N ILE A 87 1.95 17.62 -0.93
CA ILE A 87 3.16 17.45 -1.75
C ILE A 87 3.13 16.11 -2.49
N LEU A 88 2.71 15.02 -1.84
CA LEU A 88 2.59 13.71 -2.47
C LEU A 88 1.46 13.67 -3.50
N ASP A 89 0.30 14.25 -3.21
CA ASP A 89 -0.82 14.30 -4.16
C ASP A 89 -0.44 15.10 -5.43
N GLU A 90 0.36 16.16 -5.30
CA GLU A 90 0.84 16.98 -6.41
C GLU A 90 1.96 16.33 -7.22
N ASN A 91 2.92 15.68 -6.56
CA ASN A 91 4.18 15.28 -7.20
C ASN A 91 4.33 13.76 -7.43
N ASN A 92 3.51 12.93 -6.78
CA ASN A 92 3.67 11.48 -6.84
C ASN A 92 2.61 10.84 -7.74
N VAL A 93 3.04 10.37 -8.92
CA VAL A 93 2.18 9.70 -9.92
C VAL A 93 1.47 8.46 -9.34
N LEU A 94 2.09 7.76 -8.38
CA LEU A 94 1.46 6.62 -7.72
C LEU A 94 0.34 7.08 -6.78
N ALA A 95 0.55 8.15 -6.00
CA ALA A 95 -0.49 8.74 -5.18
C ALA A 95 -1.68 9.17 -6.04
N GLN A 96 -1.42 9.84 -7.17
CA GLN A 96 -2.44 10.22 -8.16
C GLN A 96 -3.20 9.00 -8.72
N SER A 97 -2.50 7.91 -9.02
CA SER A 97 -3.12 6.65 -9.48
C SER A 97 -4.09 6.08 -8.45
N PHE A 98 -3.74 6.12 -7.16
CA PHE A 98 -4.65 5.72 -6.08
C PHE A 98 -5.84 6.69 -5.92
N ARG A 99 -5.64 8.00 -6.12
CA ARG A 99 -6.75 8.99 -6.12
C ARG A 99 -7.73 8.75 -7.27
N MET A 100 -7.23 8.39 -8.46
CA MET A 100 -8.09 8.03 -9.59
C MET A 100 -8.88 6.76 -9.30
N ALA A 101 -8.25 5.74 -8.71
CA ALA A 101 -8.94 4.52 -8.31
C ALA A 101 -10.06 4.82 -7.30
N ARG A 102 -9.83 5.71 -6.33
CA ARG A 102 -10.85 6.18 -5.38
C ARG A 102 -12.07 6.78 -6.08
N GLU A 103 -11.88 7.72 -7.00
CA GLU A 103 -13.00 8.36 -7.69
C GLU A 103 -13.87 7.35 -8.45
N ARG A 104 -13.27 6.27 -8.96
CA ARG A 104 -14.03 5.16 -9.54
C ARG A 104 -14.89 4.42 -8.51
N PHE A 105 -14.38 4.17 -7.30
CA PHE A 105 -15.14 3.49 -6.23
C PHE A 105 -16.30 4.33 -5.67
N LYS A 106 -16.21 5.67 -5.68
CA LYS A 106 -17.28 6.54 -5.18
C LYS A 106 -18.57 6.48 -6.01
N ASN A 107 -18.47 6.10 -7.29
CA ASN A 107 -19.60 6.04 -8.21
C ASN A 107 -20.44 4.75 -8.07
N LEU A 108 -20.31 4.04 -6.95
CA LEU A 108 -21.15 2.92 -6.48
C LEU A 108 -21.16 1.64 -7.32
N ASP A 109 -20.40 1.59 -8.41
CA ASP A 109 -20.31 0.39 -9.24
C ASP A 109 -19.12 -0.48 -8.78
N TYR A 110 -19.33 -1.23 -7.69
CA TYR A 110 -18.34 -2.13 -7.09
C TYR A 110 -18.05 -3.31 -8.01
N HIS A 111 -17.18 -3.08 -8.99
CA HIS A 111 -16.57 -4.12 -9.78
C HIS A 111 -15.19 -4.48 -9.20
N ASP A 112 -14.81 -5.76 -9.32
CA ASP A 112 -13.46 -6.22 -9.00
C ASP A 112 -12.45 -5.46 -9.86
N TYR A 113 -11.73 -4.52 -9.23
CA TYR A 113 -10.74 -3.67 -9.90
C TYR A 113 -9.33 -3.98 -9.40
N THR A 114 -8.42 -4.27 -10.35
CA THR A 114 -7.00 -4.45 -10.09
C THR A 114 -6.23 -3.23 -10.60
N LEU A 115 -5.57 -2.50 -9.69
CA LEU A 115 -4.68 -1.39 -10.03
C LEU A 115 -3.28 -1.94 -10.32
N LYS A 116 -2.85 -1.89 -11.59
CA LYS A 116 -1.47 -2.23 -11.98
C LYS A 116 -0.66 -0.95 -12.11
N LEU A 117 0.36 -0.81 -11.27
CA LEU A 117 1.33 0.29 -11.33
C LEU A 117 2.48 -0.16 -12.23
N ILE A 118 2.68 0.53 -13.34
CA ILE A 118 3.78 0.29 -14.28
C ILE A 118 4.74 1.48 -14.15
N VAL A 119 6.02 1.19 -13.99
CA VAL A 119 7.08 2.21 -14.11
C VAL A 119 7.55 2.11 -15.56
N ASP A 120 7.45 3.22 -16.30
CA ASP A 120 7.97 3.33 -17.67
C ASP A 120 9.52 3.23 -17.69
#